data_AF-A0A2S2P758-F1
#
_entry.id   AF-A0A2S2P758-F1
#
_cell.length_a   1.000
_cell.length_b   1.000
_cell.length_c   1.000
_cell.angle_alpha   90.00
_cell.angle_beta   90.00
_cell.angle_gamma   90.00
#
_symmetry.space_group_name_H-M   'P 1'
#
loop_
_entity.id
_entity.type
_entity.pdbx_description
1 polymer ?
#
loop_
_entity_poly.entity_id
_entity_poly.type
_entity_poly.pdbx_seq_one_letter_code
_entity_poly.pdbx_strand_id
1 'polypeptide(L)'
;ARQDFENVIRVIEIYPETNVIFSDPSCIELANDLLKCSYMNKHIPQLVSYDTTFNLGNFYVSILVMRNTYIVGDPIFPVLFMVHEKKLLRTHELFWGSFVKKLINLDKYGLNVPIITDRENSIVSAILKSIDTAEINLIFCHNHLIRDIKHWLKSNNATQDDMK
;
A
#
# COMPACT_ATOMS: atom_id res chain seq x y z
N ALA A 1 34.11 -30.10 -10.95
CA ALA A 1 34.06 -29.17 -9.80
C ALA A 1 33.18 -27.94 -10.08
N ARG A 2 33.55 -27.01 -10.97
CA ARG A 2 32.70 -25.83 -11.28
C ARG A 2 31.49 -26.15 -12.19
N GLN A 3 31.63 -27.15 -13.06
CA GLN A 3 30.59 -27.61 -14.00
C GLN A 3 29.50 -28.52 -13.39
N ASP A 4 29.68 -28.98 -12.16
CA ASP A 4 28.74 -29.90 -11.50
C ASP A 4 27.63 -29.16 -10.72
N PHE A 5 27.86 -27.89 -10.35
CA PHE A 5 26.93 -27.12 -9.53
C PHE A 5 25.65 -26.74 -10.27
N GLU A 6 25.75 -26.36 -11.54
CA GLU A 6 24.61 -25.91 -12.37
C GLU A 6 23.61 -27.05 -12.70
N ASN A 7 24.06 -28.31 -12.65
CA ASN A 7 23.22 -29.49 -12.89
C ASN A 7 22.59 -30.07 -11.60
N VAL A 8 23.10 -29.69 -10.43
CA VAL A 8 22.68 -30.23 -9.12
C VAL A 8 21.81 -29.24 -8.35
N ILE A 9 22.20 -27.97 -8.34
CA ILE A 9 21.48 -26.93 -7.61
C ILE A 9 20.52 -26.25 -8.57
N ARG A 10 19.21 -26.51 -8.39
CA ARG A 10 18.15 -25.92 -9.21
C ARG A 10 17.74 -24.53 -8.73
N VAL A 11 17.75 -24.30 -7.42
CA VAL A 11 17.39 -23.04 -6.76
C VAL A 11 18.15 -22.93 -5.44
N ILE A 12 18.70 -21.75 -5.14
CA ILE A 12 19.10 -21.35 -3.79
C ILE A 12 18.30 -20.10 -3.45
N GLU A 13 17.46 -20.21 -2.43
CA GLU A 13 16.73 -19.09 -1.84
C GLU A 13 17.17 -18.95 -0.40
N ILE A 14 17.60 -17.74 -0.02
CA ILE A 14 17.98 -17.44 1.36
C ILE A 14 16.77 -16.80 2.02
N TYR A 15 16.20 -17.51 3.00
CA TYR A 15 15.10 -17.08 3.85
C TYR A 15 15.61 -16.94 5.29
N PRO A 16 15.17 -15.93 6.06
CA PRO A 16 14.19 -14.90 5.70
C PRO A 16 14.84 -13.62 5.14
N GLU A 17 14.18 -13.02 4.15
CA GLU A 17 14.34 -11.57 3.91
C GLU A 17 13.80 -10.82 5.13
N THR A 18 14.53 -9.83 5.62
CA THR A 18 14.12 -9.09 6.81
C THR A 18 12.84 -8.30 6.50
N ASN A 19 11.76 -8.64 7.19
CA ASN A 19 10.48 -7.94 7.15
C ASN A 19 10.05 -7.63 8.57
N VAL A 20 9.89 -6.35 8.89
CA VAL A 20 9.43 -5.89 10.19
C VAL A 20 8.10 -5.17 10.00
N ILE A 21 7.02 -5.75 10.52
CA ILE A 21 5.68 -5.17 10.47
C ILE A 21 5.29 -4.76 11.89
N PHE A 22 4.91 -3.48 12.06
CA PHE A 22 4.62 -2.93 13.37
C PHE A 22 3.56 -1.83 13.32
N SER A 23 2.91 -1.62 14.46
CA SER A 23 1.90 -0.60 14.71
C SER A 23 1.76 -0.39 16.22
N ASP A 24 1.26 0.77 16.61
CA ASP A 24 0.75 0.98 17.96
C ASP A 24 -0.70 0.45 18.05
N PRO A 25 -1.05 -0.39 19.04
CA PRO A 25 -2.40 -0.91 19.19
C PRO A 25 -3.49 0.16 19.19
N SER A 26 -3.23 1.33 19.79
CA SER A 26 -4.19 2.44 19.81
C SER A 26 -4.46 3.02 18.42
N CYS A 27 -3.47 2.98 17.51
CA CYS A 27 -3.69 3.38 16.11
C CYS A 27 -4.60 2.39 15.37
N ILE A 28 -4.50 1.09 15.68
CA ILE A 28 -5.39 0.06 15.10
C ILE A 28 -6.82 0.23 15.60
N GLU A 29 -6.99 0.47 16.90
CA GLU A 29 -8.30 0.74 17.50
C GLU A 29 -8.94 1.99 16.88
N LEU A 30 -8.19 3.10 16.83
CA LEU A 30 -8.63 4.34 16.21
C LEU A 30 -9.00 4.15 14.73
N ALA A 31 -8.16 3.46 13.96
CA ALA A 31 -8.43 3.17 12.55
C ALA A 31 -9.77 2.44 12.35
N ASN A 32 -10.04 1.43 13.17
CA ASN A 32 -11.27 0.66 13.12
C ASN A 32 -12.51 1.47 13.53
N ASP A 33 -12.39 2.32 14.54
CA ASP A 33 -13.47 3.21 14.96
C ASP A 33 -13.79 4.25 13.90
N LEU A 34 -12.77 4.84 13.27
CA LEU A 34 -12.93 5.78 12.17
C LEU A 34 -13.59 5.15 10.93
N LEU A 35 -13.19 3.92 10.59
CA LEU A 35 -13.86 3.14 9.52
C LEU A 35 -15.33 2.92 9.83
N LYS A 36 -15.64 2.48 11.05
CA LYS A 36 -17.01 2.26 11.49
C LYS A 36 -17.83 3.55 11.46
N CYS A 37 -17.28 4.67 11.91
CA CYS A 37 -17.96 5.97 11.86
C CYS A 37 -18.29 6.40 10.42
N SER A 38 -17.33 6.27 9.49
CA SER A 38 -17.56 6.57 8.08
C SER A 38 -18.60 5.64 7.44
N TYR A 39 -18.58 4.35 7.78
CA TYR A 39 -19.58 3.39 7.34
C TYR A 39 -21.00 3.74 7.82
N MET A 40 -21.14 4.13 9.10
CA MET A 40 -22.44 4.49 9.68
C MET A 40 -22.95 5.87 9.22
N ASN A 41 -22.04 6.77 8.82
CA ASN A 41 -22.39 8.09 8.33
C ASN A 41 -21.59 8.45 7.06
N LYS A 42 -22.26 8.30 5.90
CA LYS A 42 -21.71 8.59 4.56
C LYS A 42 -21.19 10.03 4.37
N HIS A 43 -21.54 10.96 5.26
CA HIS A 43 -21.05 12.34 5.21
C HIS A 43 -19.68 12.52 5.87
N ILE A 44 -19.18 11.49 6.58
CA ILE A 44 -17.83 11.47 7.15
C ILE A 44 -16.90 10.83 6.12
N PRO A 45 -16.08 11.62 5.41
CA PRO A 45 -15.21 11.11 4.36
C PRO A 45 -14.07 10.30 4.97
N GLN A 46 -13.76 9.15 4.38
CA GLN A 46 -12.63 8.33 4.81
C GLN A 46 -11.83 7.88 3.60
N LEU A 47 -10.55 7.58 3.83
CA LEU A 47 -9.67 6.96 2.86
C LEU A 47 -8.66 6.08 3.59
N VAL A 48 -8.19 5.06 2.89
CA VAL A 48 -6.98 4.33 3.26
C VAL A 48 -5.96 4.58 2.17
N SER A 49 -4.72 4.89 2.53
CA SER A 49 -3.64 4.97 1.55
C SER A 49 -2.48 4.09 1.94
N TYR A 50 -1.86 3.46 0.96
CA TYR A 50 -0.71 2.59 1.14
C TYR A 50 0.30 2.86 0.04
N ASP A 51 1.54 3.13 0.43
CA ASP A 51 2.62 3.38 -0.52
C ASP A 51 3.97 3.02 0.11
N THR A 52 4.98 2.81 -0.72
CA THR A 52 6.37 2.68 -0.31
C THR A 52 7.02 4.07 -0.24
N THR A 53 7.07 4.61 0.97
CA THR A 53 7.27 6.05 1.21
C THR A 53 8.72 6.50 1.08
N PHE A 54 9.70 5.72 1.57
CA PHE A 54 11.12 6.11 1.48
C PHE A 54 12.08 4.92 1.63
N ASN A 55 13.30 5.15 1.16
CA ASN A 55 14.43 4.25 1.34
C ASN A 55 15.14 4.60 2.68
N LEU A 56 15.24 3.63 3.58
CA LEU A 56 15.95 3.68 4.85
C LEU A 56 17.22 2.84 4.74
N GLY A 57 18.24 3.41 4.10
CA GLY A 57 19.51 2.73 3.86
C GLY A 57 19.38 1.59 2.83
N ASN A 58 19.28 0.36 3.32
CA ASN A 58 19.11 -0.85 2.50
C ASN A 58 17.67 -1.39 2.54
N PHE A 59 16.75 -0.68 3.20
CA PHE A 59 15.37 -1.11 3.38
C PHE A 59 14.41 -0.11 2.76
N TYR A 60 13.26 -0.60 2.33
CA TYR A 60 12.09 0.18 2.00
C TYR A 60 11.16 0.25 3.21
N VAL A 61 10.44 1.36 3.33
CA VAL A 61 9.35 1.51 4.30
C VAL A 61 8.05 1.71 3.55
N SER A 62 7.12 0.75 3.66
CA SER A 62 5.73 0.92 3.25
C SER A 62 4.86 1.26 4.43
N ILE A 63 3.92 2.18 4.24
CA ILE A 63 3.07 2.70 5.32
C ILE A 63 1.61 2.65 4.88
N LEU A 64 0.76 2.09 5.72
CA LEU A 64 -0.69 2.23 5.64
C LEU A 64 -1.09 3.45 6.46
N VAL A 65 -1.76 4.41 5.85
CA VAL A 65 -2.22 5.64 6.50
C VAL A 65 -3.72 5.82 6.33
N MET A 66 -4.34 6.54 7.27
CA MET A 66 -5.78 6.81 7.29
C MET A 66 -6.06 8.25 7.68
N ARG A 67 -7.27 8.72 7.38
CA ARG A 67 -7.74 10.04 7.80
C ARG A 67 -8.37 9.98 9.18
N ASN A 68 -7.88 10.82 10.09
CA ASN A 68 -8.49 11.01 11.41
C ASN A 68 -9.57 12.09 11.35
N THR A 69 -10.82 11.66 11.17
CA THR A 69 -11.99 12.53 11.06
C THR A 69 -12.51 13.05 12.41
N TYR A 70 -11.88 12.68 13.52
CA TYR A 70 -12.19 13.25 14.84
C TYR A 70 -11.48 14.57 15.09
N ILE A 71 -10.45 14.89 14.31
CA ILE A 71 -9.63 16.10 14.48
C ILE A 71 -9.96 17.09 13.36
N VAL A 72 -10.16 18.36 13.72
CA VAL A 72 -10.39 19.44 12.76
C VAL A 72 -9.25 19.49 11.73
N GLY A 73 -9.63 19.53 10.45
CA GLY A 73 -8.67 19.49 9.34
C GLY A 73 -8.34 18.09 8.84
N ASP A 74 -8.93 17.04 9.44
CA ASP A 74 -8.86 15.65 8.96
C ASP A 74 -7.42 15.16 8.71
N PRO A 75 -6.50 15.28 9.70
CA PRO A 75 -5.10 14.92 9.48
C PRO A 75 -4.95 13.44 9.12
N ILE A 76 -3.97 13.17 8.26
CA ILE A 76 -3.56 11.80 7.93
C ILE A 76 -2.61 11.29 9.02
N PHE A 77 -2.84 10.08 9.50
CA PHE A 77 -2.00 9.42 10.49
C PHE A 77 -1.59 8.02 10.03
N PRO A 78 -0.41 7.53 10.45
CA PRO A 78 0.03 6.19 10.14
C PRO A 78 -0.66 5.14 11.01
N VAL A 79 -1.06 4.05 10.38
CA VAL A 79 -1.76 2.92 11.01
C VAL A 79 -0.84 1.71 11.12
N LEU A 80 -0.20 1.31 10.03
CA LEU A 80 0.69 0.13 9.99
C LEU A 80 1.93 0.45 9.17
N PHE A 81 3.08 -0.06 9.62
CA PHE A 81 4.35 0.07 8.94
C PHE A 81 4.88 -1.29 8.52
N MET A 82 5.60 -1.32 7.41
CA MET A 82 6.42 -2.46 6.98
C MET A 82 7.78 -1.97 6.55
N VAL A 83 8.84 -2.44 7.21
CA VAL A 83 10.23 -2.27 6.79
C VAL A 83 10.68 -3.56 6.10
N HIS A 84 11.16 -3.46 4.87
CA HIS A 84 11.47 -4.63 4.06
C HIS A 84 12.62 -4.38 3.07
N GLU A 85 13.44 -5.39 2.78
CA GLU A 85 14.61 -5.25 1.91
C GLU A 85 14.25 -5.13 0.42
N LYS A 86 13.17 -5.79 0.00
CA LYS A 86 12.80 -5.90 -1.41
C LYS A 86 11.31 -5.65 -1.62
N LYS A 87 10.98 -5.00 -2.73
CA LYS A 87 9.62 -4.71 -3.19
C LYS A 87 8.97 -5.91 -3.91
N LEU A 88 8.99 -7.08 -3.28
CA LEU A 88 8.41 -8.29 -3.86
C LEU A 88 6.90 -8.33 -3.60
N LEU A 89 6.14 -8.91 -4.54
CA LEU A 89 4.70 -9.18 -4.36
C LEU A 89 4.44 -9.93 -3.04
N ARG A 90 5.22 -10.97 -2.75
CA ARG A 90 5.08 -11.78 -1.53
C ARG A 90 5.19 -10.96 -0.24
N THR A 91 6.02 -9.92 -0.25
CA THR A 91 6.19 -9.01 0.89
C THR A 91 4.90 -8.23 1.14
N HIS A 92 4.28 -7.71 0.09
CA HIS A 92 3.00 -6.99 0.19
C HIS A 92 1.82 -7.96 0.46
N GLU A 93 1.84 -9.19 -0.04
CA GLU A 93 0.85 -10.22 0.28
C GLU A 93 0.90 -10.61 1.76
N LEU A 94 2.10 -10.69 2.36
CA LEU A 94 2.23 -10.89 3.81
C LEU A 94 1.57 -9.73 4.57
N PHE A 95 1.89 -8.49 4.21
CA PHE A 95 1.32 -7.30 4.85
C PHE A 95 -0.19 -7.23 4.74
N TRP A 96 -0.73 -7.28 3.52
CA TRP A 96 -2.16 -7.13 3.29
C TRP A 96 -2.96 -8.36 3.71
N GLY A 97 -2.51 -9.55 3.29
CA GLY A 97 -3.25 -10.79 3.52
C GLY A 97 -3.20 -11.28 4.96
N SER A 98 -2.15 -10.95 5.72
CA SER A 98 -2.00 -11.43 7.10
C SER A 98 -2.23 -10.35 8.15
N PHE A 99 -1.83 -9.10 7.92
CA PHE A 99 -1.92 -8.05 8.94
C PHE A 99 -3.09 -7.11 8.67
N VAL A 100 -3.17 -6.50 7.49
CA VAL A 100 -4.28 -5.58 7.19
C VAL A 100 -5.62 -6.30 7.26
N LYS A 101 -5.75 -7.46 6.58
CA LYS A 101 -6.99 -8.28 6.60
C LYS A 101 -7.46 -8.66 8.01
N LYS A 102 -6.54 -8.87 8.95
CA LYS A 102 -6.88 -9.31 10.31
C LYS A 102 -7.09 -8.17 11.29
N LEU A 103 -6.33 -7.08 11.14
CA LEU A 103 -6.28 -5.99 12.11
C LEU A 103 -7.19 -4.83 11.72
N ILE A 104 -7.44 -4.63 10.43
CA ILE A 104 -8.23 -3.51 9.92
C ILE A 104 -9.53 -4.04 9.32
N ASN A 105 -10.65 -3.55 9.82
CA ASN A 105 -12.00 -4.02 9.49
C ASN A 105 -12.51 -3.51 8.12
N LEU A 106 -11.68 -3.60 7.08
CA LEU A 106 -12.01 -3.14 5.73
C LEU A 106 -13.10 -4.00 5.08
N ASP A 107 -13.09 -5.32 5.22
CA ASP A 107 -14.17 -6.17 4.67
C ASP A 107 -15.54 -5.84 5.31
N LYS A 108 -15.54 -5.33 6.55
CA LYS A 108 -16.77 -5.00 7.30
C LYS A 108 -17.25 -3.57 7.07
N TYR A 109 -16.34 -2.61 7.02
CA TYR A 109 -16.67 -1.17 7.04
C TYR A 109 -16.09 -0.39 5.85
N GLY A 110 -15.30 -1.04 4.99
CA GLY A 110 -14.53 -0.42 3.92
C GLY A 110 -15.27 -0.26 2.60
N LEU A 111 -16.54 -0.67 2.47
CA LEU A 111 -17.26 -0.70 1.18
C LEU A 111 -17.25 0.64 0.44
N ASN A 112 -17.31 1.78 1.14
CA ASN A 112 -17.30 3.12 0.53
C ASN A 112 -15.98 3.88 0.81
N VAL A 113 -14.91 3.16 1.17
CA VAL A 113 -13.64 3.75 1.57
C VAL A 113 -12.63 3.50 0.45
N PRO A 114 -12.20 4.54 -0.28
CA PRO A 114 -11.19 4.38 -1.31
C PRO A 114 -9.87 3.88 -0.71
N ILE A 115 -9.25 2.92 -1.39
CA ILE A 115 -7.89 2.44 -1.11
C ILE A 115 -6.98 3.07 -2.15
N ILE A 116 -6.10 3.97 -1.72
CA ILE A 116 -5.23 4.76 -2.58
C ILE A 116 -3.82 4.20 -2.54
N THR A 117 -3.33 3.74 -3.68
CA THR A 117 -1.93 3.30 -3.84
C THR A 117 -1.31 3.89 -5.09
N ASP A 118 0.00 3.75 -5.26
CA ASP A 118 0.65 3.95 -6.55
C ASP A 118 0.22 2.86 -7.57
N ARG A 119 0.87 2.80 -8.73
CA ARG A 119 0.55 1.79 -9.77
C ARG A 119 1.51 0.61 -9.74
N GLU A 120 2.20 0.36 -8.62
CA GLU A 120 3.14 -0.76 -8.50
C GLU A 120 2.36 -2.08 -8.50
N ASN A 121 2.62 -2.94 -9.50
CA ASN A 121 1.87 -4.17 -9.72
C ASN A 121 1.90 -5.13 -8.52
N SER A 122 3.02 -5.17 -7.80
CA SER A 122 3.20 -5.95 -6.57
C SER A 122 2.20 -5.54 -5.49
N ILE A 123 2.02 -4.24 -5.29
CA ILE A 123 1.11 -3.67 -4.30
C ILE A 123 -0.34 -3.87 -4.73
N VAL A 124 -0.68 -3.49 -5.97
CA VAL A 124 -2.02 -3.64 -6.53
C VAL A 124 -2.50 -5.08 -6.43
N SER A 125 -1.65 -6.03 -6.84
CA SER A 125 -1.98 -7.45 -6.79
C SER A 125 -2.18 -7.97 -5.36
N ALA A 126 -1.35 -7.51 -4.41
CA ALA A 126 -1.49 -7.89 -3.01
C ALA A 126 -2.81 -7.38 -2.39
N ILE A 127 -3.19 -6.13 -2.70
CA ILE A 127 -4.43 -5.53 -2.20
C ILE A 127 -5.65 -6.29 -2.74
N LEU A 128 -5.73 -6.49 -4.06
CA LEU A 128 -6.85 -7.16 -4.72
C LEU A 128 -7.06 -8.59 -4.22
N LYS A 129 -5.97 -9.31 -3.90
CA LYS A 129 -6.05 -10.67 -3.35
C LYS A 129 -6.48 -10.73 -1.88
N SER A 130 -6.32 -9.63 -1.14
CA SER A 130 -6.43 -9.65 0.32
C SER A 130 -7.79 -9.20 0.83
N ILE A 131 -8.43 -8.25 0.16
CA ILE A 131 -9.64 -7.57 0.65
C ILE A 131 -10.74 -7.67 -0.41
N ASP A 132 -11.93 -8.10 -0.01
CA ASP A 132 -13.02 -8.40 -0.95
C ASP A 132 -13.58 -7.12 -1.58
N THR A 133 -13.53 -6.00 -0.86
CA THR A 133 -13.97 -4.69 -1.38
C THR A 133 -12.93 -4.00 -2.26
N ALA A 134 -11.73 -4.57 -2.45
CA ALA A 134 -10.65 -3.90 -3.16
C ALA A 134 -10.95 -3.64 -4.64
N GLU A 135 -11.65 -4.54 -5.33
CA GLU A 135 -11.92 -4.42 -6.77
C GLU A 135 -12.70 -3.14 -7.13
N ILE A 136 -13.56 -2.67 -6.22
CA ILE A 136 -14.40 -1.49 -6.41
C ILE A 136 -13.79 -0.22 -5.80
N ASN A 137 -12.90 -0.37 -4.81
CA ASN A 137 -12.42 0.76 -4.00
C ASN A 137 -10.97 1.15 -4.30
N LEU A 138 -10.23 0.32 -5.03
CA LEU A 138 -8.84 0.60 -5.37
C LEU A 138 -8.76 1.72 -6.41
N ILE A 139 -8.08 2.80 -6.02
CA ILE A 139 -7.81 3.95 -6.88
C ILE A 139 -6.33 4.33 -6.82
N PHE A 140 -5.87 5.07 -7.83
CA PHE A 140 -4.46 5.42 -7.95
C PHE A 140 -4.15 6.83 -7.46
N CYS A 141 -2.99 6.97 -6.83
CA CYS A 141 -2.49 8.23 -6.34
C CYS A 141 -2.39 9.27 -7.47
N HIS A 142 -3.05 10.42 -7.29
CA HIS A 142 -3.10 11.49 -8.28
C HIS A 142 -1.70 11.97 -8.71
N ASN A 143 -0.79 12.14 -7.75
CA ASN A 143 0.58 12.59 -8.03
C ASN A 143 1.33 11.62 -8.94
N HIS A 144 1.10 10.32 -8.75
CA HIS A 144 1.67 9.27 -9.59
C HIS A 144 1.08 9.30 -11.00
N LEU A 145 -0.23 9.49 -11.12
CA LEU A 145 -0.92 9.62 -12.41
C LEU A 145 -0.39 10.83 -13.20
N ILE A 146 -0.30 12.00 -12.58
CA ILE A 146 0.23 13.20 -13.23
C ILE A 146 1.69 13.01 -13.65
N ARG A 147 2.49 12.36 -12.83
CA ARG A 147 3.89 12.03 -13.15
C ARG A 147 3.98 11.11 -14.37
N ASP A 148 3.16 10.07 -14.43
CA ASP A 148 3.12 9.13 -15.56
C ASP A 148 2.70 9.83 -16.85
N ILE A 149 1.66 10.68 -16.80
CA ILE A 149 1.20 11.48 -17.94
C ILE A 149 2.34 12.38 -18.43
N LYS A 150 3.01 13.09 -17.53
CA LYS A 150 4.15 13.96 -17.87
C LYS A 150 5.32 13.18 -18.47
N HIS A 151 5.59 11.97 -18.00
CA HIS A 151 6.61 11.10 -18.60
C HIS A 151 6.20 10.67 -20.01
N TRP A 152 4.95 10.26 -20.20
CA TRP A 152 4.44 9.86 -21.51
C TRP A 152 4.51 11.01 -22.51
N LEU A 153 4.09 12.22 -22.12
CA LEU A 153 4.16 13.42 -22.95
C LEU A 153 5.60 13.73 -23.39
N LYS A 154 6.56 13.69 -22.46
CA LYS A 154 7.99 13.87 -22.79
C LYS A 154 8.50 12.84 -23.79
N SER A 155 8.11 11.57 -23.62
CA SER A 155 8.51 10.49 -24.52
C SER A 155 7.85 10.57 -25.91
N ASN A 156 6.82 11.42 -26.08
CA ASN A 156 6.07 11.59 -27.32
C ASN A 156 6.23 13.01 -27.90
N ASN A 157 7.35 13.68 -27.63
CA ASN A 157 7.69 15.01 -28.17
C ASN A 157 6.64 16.11 -27.88
N ALA A 158 5.94 16.01 -26.76
CA ALA A 158 5.01 17.05 -26.34
C ALA A 158 5.73 18.38 -26.04
N THR A 159 5.03 19.49 -26.25
CA THR A 159 5.54 20.83 -26.03
C THR A 159 5.46 21.24 -24.55
N GLN A 160 6.05 22.38 -24.20
CA GLN A 160 5.92 22.93 -22.84
C GLN A 160 4.49 23.35 -22.49
N ASP A 161 3.66 23.67 -23.48
CA ASP A 161 2.26 24.01 -23.25
C ASP A 161 1.41 22.78 -22.92
N ASP A 162 1.76 21.60 -23.46
CA ASP A 162 1.11 20.32 -23.14
C ASP A 162 1.42 19.83 -21.71
N MET A 163 2.42 20.41 -21.04
CA MET A 163 2.94 19.99 -19.73
C MET A 163 2.38 20.79 -18.55
N LYS A 164 1.59 21.82 -18.83
CA LYS A 164 0.93 22.71 -17.85
C LYS A 164 -0.39 22.12 -17.39
#